data_AF-A0A9Q9EHZ5-F1
#
_entry.id   AF-A0A9Q9EHZ5-F1
#
_cell.length_a   1.000
_cell.length_b   1.000
_cell.length_c   1.000
_cell.angle_alpha   90.00
_cell.angle_beta   90.00
_cell.angle_gamma   90.00
#
_symmetry.space_group_name_H-M   'P 1'
#
loop_
_entity.id
_entity.type
_entity.pdbx_description
1 polymer ?
#
loop_
_entity_poly.entity_id
_entity_poly.type
_entity_poly.pdbx_seq_one_letter_code
_entity_poly.pdbx_strand_id
1 'polypeptide(L)'
;MNKVPECGNLYICGLDALDDPDFLDQIGVTHILSVLEFDYCDYPEFDRYRRMLVQAADHPLQDLYRYFQLTNNFIDSALAPGPPLPPCHQDSSAVPVHKNAVVVHCAMG
;
A
#
# COMPACT_ATOMS: atom_id res chain seq x y z
N MET A 1 6.76 -10.01 4.44
CA MET A 1 6.17 -8.67 4.70
C MET A 1 6.29 -8.33 6.17
N ASN A 2 6.74 -7.11 6.49
CA ASN A 2 7.08 -6.71 7.86
C ASN A 2 6.27 -5.47 8.26
N LYS A 3 5.65 -5.51 9.43
CA LYS A 3 4.98 -4.33 10.01
C LYS A 3 6.04 -3.37 10.57
N VAL A 4 5.93 -2.09 10.24
CA VAL A 4 6.84 -1.07 10.78
C VAL A 4 6.46 -0.77 12.24
N PRO A 5 7.39 -0.90 13.20
CA PRO A 5 7.12 -0.59 14.60
C PRO A 5 6.63 0.85 14.78
N GLU A 6 5.64 1.06 15.64
CA GLU A 6 5.13 2.39 16.03
C GLU A 6 4.52 3.25 14.90
N CYS A 7 4.43 2.73 13.67
CA CYS A 7 3.88 3.44 12.50
C CYS A 7 2.46 2.99 12.12
N GLY A 8 1.63 2.60 13.09
CA GLY A 8 0.24 2.20 12.82
C GLY A 8 0.16 0.92 11.97
N ASN A 9 -0.61 0.94 10.89
CA ASN A 9 -0.78 -0.19 9.96
C ASN A 9 0.08 -0.02 8.69
N LEU A 10 1.32 0.39 8.87
CA LEU A 10 2.32 0.48 7.80
C LEU A 10 3.13 -0.82 7.70
N TYR A 11 3.31 -1.30 6.47
CA TYR A 11 4.05 -2.52 6.18
C TYR A 11 5.07 -2.27 5.07
N ILE A 12 6.21 -2.95 5.14
CA ILE A 12 7.27 -2.93 4.12
C ILE A 12 7.51 -4.37 3.63
N CYS A 13 7.64 -4.54 2.32
CA CYS A 13 7.93 -5.85 1.72
C CYS A 13 8.58 -5.76 0.35
N GLY A 14 9.14 -6.87 -0.13
CA GLY A 14 9.52 -7.04 -1.53
C GLY A 14 8.31 -7.38 -2.40
N LEU A 15 8.54 -7.46 -3.70
CA LEU A 15 7.50 -7.71 -4.70
C LEU A 15 6.76 -9.03 -4.48
N ASP A 16 7.50 -10.11 -4.19
CA ASP A 16 6.96 -11.46 -3.98
C ASP A 16 5.92 -11.55 -2.85
N ALA A 17 5.90 -10.57 -1.93
CA ALA A 17 4.92 -10.54 -0.85
C ALA A 17 3.54 -10.02 -1.28
N LEU A 18 3.42 -9.48 -2.49
CA LEU A 18 2.15 -9.00 -3.05
C LEU A 18 1.39 -10.09 -3.82
N ASP A 19 2.01 -11.26 -4.04
CA ASP A 19 1.40 -12.38 -4.78
C ASP A 19 0.21 -13.04 -4.05
N ASP A 20 -0.01 -12.71 -2.77
CA ASP A 20 -1.13 -13.21 -1.97
C ASP A 20 -2.13 -12.08 -1.65
N PRO A 21 -3.10 -11.79 -2.55
CA PRO A 21 -4.10 -10.76 -2.33
C PRO A 21 -5.05 -11.08 -1.16
N ASP A 22 -5.26 -12.35 -0.83
CA ASP A 22 -6.10 -12.74 0.31
C ASP A 22 -5.44 -12.34 1.63
N PHE A 23 -4.11 -12.48 1.72
CA PHE A 23 -3.34 -12.01 2.87
C PHE A 23 -3.40 -10.48 3.04
N LEU A 24 -3.32 -9.72 1.93
CA LEU A 24 -3.46 -8.26 1.94
C LEU A 24 -4.85 -7.84 2.45
N ASP A 25 -5.91 -8.52 2.02
CA ASP A 25 -7.29 -8.27 2.47
C ASP A 25 -7.49 -8.66 3.96
N GLN A 26 -6.82 -9.73 4.41
CA GLN A 26 -6.88 -10.20 5.80
C GLN A 26 -6.35 -9.14 6.78
N ILE A 27 -5.21 -8.54 6.47
CA ILE A 27 -4.61 -7.49 7.30
C ILE A 27 -5.20 -6.09 7.02
N GLY A 28 -6.07 -5.97 6.02
CA GLY A 28 -6.81 -4.75 5.72
C GLY A 28 -6.03 -3.71 4.94
N VAL A 29 -5.19 -4.14 4.00
CA VAL A 29 -4.52 -3.26 3.05
C VAL A 29 -5.56 -2.56 2.18
N THR A 30 -5.40 -1.25 2.05
CA THR A 30 -6.22 -0.43 1.17
C THR A 30 -5.39 0.42 0.24
N HIS A 31 -4.11 0.63 0.58
CA HIS A 31 -3.19 1.46 -0.17
C HIS A 31 -1.89 0.72 -0.42
N ILE A 32 -1.41 0.80 -1.66
CA ILE A 32 -0.13 0.24 -2.10
C ILE A 32 0.72 1.38 -2.66
N LEU A 33 1.91 1.58 -2.09
CA LEU A 33 2.94 2.47 -2.59
C LEU A 33 4.08 1.64 -3.17
N SER A 34 4.23 1.70 -4.48
CA SER A 34 5.27 1.01 -5.24
C SER A 34 6.44 1.96 -5.52
N VAL A 35 7.66 1.56 -5.21
CA VAL A 35 8.89 2.29 -5.57
C VAL A 35 9.70 1.39 -6.51
N LEU A 36 9.46 1.52 -7.82
CA LEU A 36 9.96 0.62 -8.86
C LEU A 36 10.24 1.39 -10.16
N GLU A 37 11.10 0.85 -11.02
CA GLU A 37 11.39 1.45 -12.34
C GLU A 37 10.26 1.23 -13.36
N PHE A 38 9.47 0.18 -13.16
CA PHE A 38 8.40 -0.24 -14.06
C PHE A 38 7.07 -0.28 -13.29
N ASP A 39 5.99 -0.10 -14.05
CA ASP A 39 4.66 -0.34 -13.51
C ASP A 39 4.41 -1.85 -13.47
N TYR A 40 4.30 -2.39 -12.26
CA TYR A 40 3.95 -3.79 -12.04
C TYR A 40 2.43 -4.02 -12.13
N CYS A 41 1.63 -2.97 -12.30
CA CYS A 41 0.19 -3.01 -12.07
C CYS A 41 -0.67 -3.40 -13.29
N ASP A 42 -0.17 -4.21 -14.22
CA ASP A 42 -1.01 -4.80 -15.28
C ASP A 42 -1.92 -5.94 -14.76
N TYR A 43 -1.88 -6.23 -13.45
CA TYR A 43 -2.64 -7.27 -12.79
C TYR A 43 -3.98 -6.75 -12.24
N PRO A 44 -5.14 -7.22 -12.76
CA PRO A 44 -6.48 -6.76 -12.38
C PRO A 44 -6.81 -6.92 -10.89
N GLU A 45 -6.17 -7.85 -10.20
CA GLU A 45 -6.37 -8.11 -8.77
C GLU A 45 -6.06 -6.91 -7.88
N PHE A 46 -5.18 -5.99 -8.33
CA PHE A 46 -4.78 -4.82 -7.55
C PHE A 46 -5.65 -3.59 -7.76
N ASP A 47 -6.67 -3.64 -8.64
CA ASP A 47 -7.57 -2.49 -8.89
C ASP A 47 -8.47 -2.16 -7.69
N ARG A 48 -8.60 -3.08 -6.74
CA ARG A 48 -9.30 -2.87 -5.47
C ARG A 48 -8.54 -1.95 -4.50
N TYR A 49 -7.23 -1.78 -4.70
CA TYR A 49 -6.39 -0.94 -3.84
C TYR A 49 -6.19 0.45 -4.44
N ARG A 50 -6.06 1.46 -3.60
CA ARG A 50 -5.57 2.76 -4.03
C ARG A 50 -4.06 2.69 -4.21
N ARG A 51 -3.57 2.97 -5.41
CA ARG A 51 -2.17 2.77 -5.77
C ARG A 51 -1.44 4.09 -5.99
N MET A 52 -0.15 4.10 -5.69
CA MET A 52 0.79 5.14 -6.08
C MET A 52 2.09 4.48 -6.53
N LEU A 53 2.56 4.83 -7.72
CA LEU A 53 3.87 4.41 -8.24
C LEU A 53 4.84 5.59 -8.20
N VAL A 54 5.95 5.40 -7.51
CA VAL A 54 7.15 6.24 -7.62
C VAL A 54 8.09 5.56 -8.59
N GLN A 55 8.21 6.14 -9.79
CA GLN A 55 9.11 5.61 -10.80
C GLN A 55 10.56 5.97 -10.44
N ALA A 56 11.28 5.02 -9.83
CA ALA A 56 12.63 5.22 -9.33
C ALA A 56 13.45 3.93 -9.42
N ALA A 57 14.72 4.10 -9.82
CA ALA A 57 15.72 3.04 -9.84
C ALA A 57 16.37 2.85 -8.47
N ASP A 58 16.75 1.61 -8.15
CA ASP A 58 17.64 1.32 -7.02
C ASP A 58 19.08 1.69 -7.41
N HIS A 59 19.34 2.99 -7.50
CA HIS A 59 20.60 3.55 -7.95
C HIS A 59 21.00 4.74 -7.07
N PRO A 60 22.26 4.87 -6.66
CA PRO A 60 22.69 5.92 -5.71
C PRO A 60 22.51 7.36 -6.23
N LEU A 61 22.43 7.55 -7.55
CA LEU A 61 22.18 8.86 -8.17
C LEU A 61 20.69 9.16 -8.36
N GLN A 62 19.81 8.22 -8.05
CA GLN A 62 18.38 8.44 -8.12
C GLN A 62 17.95 9.43 -7.05
N ASP A 63 17.38 10.57 -7.47
CA ASP A 63 16.80 11.54 -6.54
C ASP A 63 15.45 11.02 -6.03
N LEU A 64 15.47 10.44 -4.83
CA LEU A 64 14.27 10.03 -4.10
C LEU A 64 13.68 11.19 -3.28
N TYR A 65 14.47 12.21 -2.95
CA TYR A 65 14.07 13.29 -2.06
C TYR A 65 12.88 14.06 -2.64
N ARG A 66 12.85 14.26 -3.97
CA ARG A 66 11.73 14.90 -4.67
C ARG A 66 10.36 14.24 -4.44
N TYR A 67 10.33 12.97 -4.04
CA TYR A 67 9.10 12.21 -3.81
C TYR A 67 8.63 12.22 -2.35
N PHE A 68 9.48 12.60 -1.40
CA PHE A 68 9.19 12.44 0.04
C PHE A 68 7.88 13.12 0.46
N GLN A 69 7.65 14.35 0.01
CA GLN A 69 6.41 15.05 0.35
C GLN A 69 5.18 14.33 -0.20
N LEU A 70 5.27 13.83 -1.44
CA LEU A 70 4.17 13.13 -2.10
C LEU A 70 3.88 11.77 -1.44
N THR A 71 4.93 10.97 -1.18
CA THR A 71 4.80 9.66 -0.54
C THR A 71 4.33 9.76 0.91
N ASN A 72 4.84 10.74 1.66
CA ASN A 72 4.42 10.95 3.04
C ASN A 72 2.94 11.35 3.10
N ASN A 73 2.50 12.28 2.24
CA ASN A 73 1.09 12.66 2.16
C ASN A 73 0.20 11.47 1.78
N PHE A 74 0.67 10.60 0.87
CA PHE A 74 -0.06 9.39 0.50
C PHE A 74 -0.21 8.44 1.70
N ILE A 75 0.90 8.12 2.38
CA ILE A 75 0.93 7.26 3.57
C ILE A 75 0.06 7.85 4.69
N ASP A 76 0.20 9.15 4.98
CA ASP A 76 -0.58 9.85 6.00
C ASP A 76 -2.08 9.82 5.69
N SER A 77 -2.46 10.06 4.42
CA SER A 77 -3.86 10.01 4.01
C SER A 77 -4.46 8.62 4.13
N ALA A 78 -3.63 7.59 3.98
CA ALA A 78 -4.04 6.21 4.03
C ALA A 78 -4.12 5.67 5.46
N LEU A 79 -3.24 6.14 6.36
CA LEU A 79 -3.26 5.80 7.79
C LEU A 79 -4.25 6.65 8.59
N ALA A 80 -4.63 7.83 8.08
CA ALA A 80 -5.65 8.66 8.71
C ALA A 80 -6.98 7.88 8.83
N PRO A 81 -7.76 8.11 9.90
CA PRO A 81 -9.11 7.57 10.01
C PRO A 81 -10.00 8.21 8.93
N GLY A 82 -10.06 7.54 7.78
CA GLY A 82 -10.86 7.97 6.62
C GLY A 82 -12.32 7.49 6.69
N PRO A 83 -13.22 8.08 5.90
CA PRO A 83 -14.58 7.55 5.72
C PRO A 83 -14.52 6.11 5.15
N PRO A 84 -15.55 5.29 5.39
CA PRO A 84 -15.49 3.88 5.04
C PRO A 84 -15.38 3.70 3.53
N LEU A 85 -14.53 2.78 3.08
CA LEU A 85 -14.50 2.38 1.67
C LEU A 85 -15.90 1.90 1.25
N PRO A 86 -16.33 2.20 0.02
CA PRO A 86 -17.61 1.71 -0.47
C PRO A 86 -17.61 0.17 -0.40
N PRO A 87 -18.64 -0.45 0.20
CA PRO A 87 -18.68 -1.89 0.36
C PRO A 87 -18.84 -2.57 -1.02
N CYS A 88 -17.81 -3.28 -1.47
CA CYS A 88 -17.93 -4.29 -2.50
C CYS A 88 -18.49 -5.57 -1.87
N HIS A 89 -19.81 -5.75 -2.01
CA HIS A 89 -20.63 -6.87 -1.52
C HIS A 89 -20.98 -6.85 -0.02
N GLN A 90 -22.29 -6.76 0.23
CA GLN A 90 -22.89 -6.64 1.56
C GLN A 90 -23.18 -8.03 2.12
N ASP A 91 -22.52 -8.38 3.22
CA ASP A 91 -23.08 -9.27 4.23
C ASP A 91 -23.03 -8.57 5.60
N SER A 92 -24.17 -8.58 6.28
CA SER A 92 -24.48 -7.77 7.45
C SER A 92 -24.03 -8.46 8.73
N SER A 93 -23.14 -7.85 9.52
CA SER A 93 -23.01 -8.00 11.00
C SER A 93 -21.58 -7.69 11.49
N ALA A 94 -21.17 -6.42 11.48
CA ALA A 94 -20.19 -5.81 12.37
C ALA A 94 -19.94 -4.40 11.88
N VAL A 95 -19.80 -3.41 12.77
CA VAL A 95 -19.22 -2.12 12.39
C VAL A 95 -17.82 -2.42 11.84
N PRO A 96 -17.53 -2.19 10.55
CA PRO A 96 -16.22 -2.51 10.02
C PRO A 96 -15.22 -1.58 10.70
N VAL A 97 -14.33 -2.15 11.52
CA VAL A 97 -13.11 -1.47 11.94
C VAL A 97 -12.48 -0.97 10.65
N HIS A 98 -12.27 0.35 10.53
CA HIS A 98 -11.67 0.94 9.34
C HIS A 98 -10.31 0.28 9.09
N LYS A 99 -10.30 -0.63 8.11
CA LYS A 99 -9.12 -1.35 7.65
C LYS A 99 -8.31 -0.37 6.80
N ASN A 100 -7.39 0.35 7.42
CA ASN A 100 -6.60 1.40 6.77
C ASN A 100 -5.11 1.04 6.85
N ALA A 101 -4.72 -0.07 6.22
CA ALA A 101 -3.32 -0.46 6.12
C ALA A 101 -2.67 -0.03 4.80
N VAL A 102 -1.39 0.30 4.88
CA VAL A 102 -0.55 0.72 3.75
C VAL A 102 0.60 -0.26 3.60
N VAL A 103 0.81 -0.71 2.37
CA VAL A 103 2.00 -1.46 2.01
C VAL A 103 2.90 -0.55 1.18
N VAL A 104 4.17 -0.48 1.59
CA VAL A 104 5.25 0.12 0.80
C VAL A 104 6.13 -1.02 0.32
N HIS A 105 6.41 -1.06 -0.98
CA HIS A 105 7.27 -2.10 -1.52
C HIS A 105 8.21 -1.57 -2.62
N CYS A 106 9.34 -2.25 -2.75
CA CYS A 106 10.20 -2.19 -3.92
C CYS A 106 10.45 -3.62 -4.43
N ALA A 107 11.54 -3.85 -5.18
CA ALA A 107 11.88 -5.18 -5.65
C ALA A 107 12.23 -6.13 -4.49
N MET A 108 13.06 -5.68 -3.53
CA MET A 108 13.66 -6.55 -2.50
C MET A 108 13.23 -6.26 -1.04
N GLY A 109 12.40 -5.25 -0.79
CA GLY A 109 11.98 -4.87 0.56
C GLY A 109 12.13 -3.39 0.83
#